data_AF-A0A7X7BZV2-F1
#
_entry.id   AF-A0A7X7BZV2-F1
#
_cell.length_a   1.000
_cell.length_b   1.000
_cell.length_c   1.000
_cell.angle_alpha   90.00
_cell.angle_beta   90.00
_cell.angle_gamma   90.00
#
_symmetry.space_group_name_H-M   'P 1'
#
loop_
_entity.id
_entity.type
_entity.pdbx_description
1 polymer ?
#
loop_
_entity_poly.entity_id
_entity_poly.type
_entity_poly.pdbx_seq_one_letter_code
_entity_poly.pdbx_strand_id
1 'polypeptide(L)'
;CVLGVALMVVTKEFTFGGAAHMLNLGESVVFAVASAIGFGLAITLFAGIREQLDLNNVPKAFRGVPIALISAGILAMAFMGFSGLV
;
A
#
# COMPACT_ATOMS: atom_id res chain seq x y z
N CYS A 1 -6.14 -6.94 7.98
CA CYS A 1 -5.23 -7.10 6.82
C CYS A 1 -5.67 -8.22 5.88
N VAL A 2 -5.93 -9.44 6.37
CA VAL A 2 -6.34 -10.58 5.51
C VAL A 2 -7.67 -10.34 4.77
N LEU A 3 -8.68 -9.75 5.41
CA LEU A 3 -9.97 -9.44 4.78
C LEU A 3 -9.86 -8.42 3.63
N GLY A 4 -8.94 -7.45 3.73
CA GLY A 4 -8.73 -6.45 2.69
C GLY A 4 -8.02 -7.02 1.45
N VAL A 5 -7.04 -7.89 1.65
CA VAL A 5 -6.39 -8.62 0.55
C VAL A 5 -7.37 -9.58 -0.12
N ALA A 6 -8.21 -10.28 0.67
CA ALA A 6 -9.27 -11.14 0.14
C ALA A 6 -10.29 -10.35 -0.70
N LEU A 7 -10.70 -9.16 -0.24
CA LEU A 7 -11.59 -8.29 -1.01
C LEU A 7 -10.94 -7.76 -2.29
N MET A 8 -9.64 -7.42 -2.29
CA MET A 8 -8.92 -7.01 -3.51
C MET A 8 -8.81 -8.14 -4.54
N VAL A 9 -8.59 -9.38 -4.09
CA VAL A 9 -8.62 -10.56 -4.95
C VAL A 9 -10.00 -10.76 -5.56
N VAL A 10 -11.07 -10.58 -4.79
CA VAL A 10 -12.46 -10.74 -5.25
C VAL A 10 -12.95 -9.56 -6.10
N THR A 11 -12.48 -8.33 -5.87
CA THR A 11 -12.88 -7.17 -6.70
C THR A 11 -12.16 -7.09 -8.04
N LYS A 12 -10.96 -7.66 -8.17
CA LYS A 12 -10.30 -7.86 -9.49
C LYS A 12 -11.12 -8.76 -10.43
N GLU A 13 -12.02 -9.58 -9.90
CA GLU A 13 -12.97 -10.42 -10.65
C GLU A 13 -14.05 -9.59 -11.39
N PHE A 14 -14.24 -8.31 -11.04
CA PHE A 14 -15.33 -7.47 -11.58
C PHE A 14 -14.91 -6.40 -12.59
N THR A 15 -13.64 -6.29 -12.99
CA THR A 15 -13.15 -5.21 -13.89
C THR A 15 -12.66 -5.68 -15.26
N PHE A 16 -12.79 -6.96 -15.62
CA PHE A 16 -12.60 -7.40 -17.02
C PHE A 16 -13.86 -8.13 -17.49
N GLY A 17 -14.65 -7.48 -18.34
CA GLY A 17 -15.90 -8.01 -18.92
C GLY A 17 -15.68 -9.23 -19.82
N GLY A 18 -15.55 -10.42 -19.22
CA GLY A 18 -15.46 -11.71 -19.92
C GLY A 18 -15.43 -12.88 -18.94
N ALA A 19 -15.91 -14.05 -19.40
CA ALA A 19 -16.20 -15.25 -18.62
C ALA A 19 -15.19 -15.57 -17.50
N ALA A 20 -15.73 -15.90 -16.32
CA ALA A 20 -15.04 -16.31 -15.10
C ALA A 20 -13.91 -17.31 -15.37
N HIS A 21 -12.70 -16.81 -15.66
CA HIS A 21 -11.51 -17.62 -15.62
C HIS A 21 -10.96 -17.46 -14.20
N MET A 22 -11.20 -18.49 -13.38
CA MET A 22 -10.64 -18.60 -12.05
C MET A 22 -9.17 -18.18 -12.12
N LEU A 23 -8.77 -17.18 -11.32
CA LEU A 23 -7.36 -16.91 -11.08
C LEU A 23 -6.74 -18.25 -10.66
N ASN A 24 -5.83 -18.81 -11.45
CA ASN A 24 -5.26 -20.12 -11.17
C ASN A 24 -4.68 -20.11 -9.74
N LEU A 25 -4.67 -21.25 -9.02
CA LEU A 25 -4.20 -21.28 -7.64
C LEU A 25 -2.79 -20.64 -7.51
N GLY A 26 -1.94 -20.83 -8.52
CA GLY A 26 -0.64 -20.19 -8.63
C GLY A 26 -0.68 -18.67 -8.80
N GLU A 27 -1.59 -18.13 -9.62
CA GLU A 27 -1.73 -16.69 -9.85
C GLU A 27 -2.29 -15.97 -8.61
N SER A 28 -3.25 -16.58 -7.91
CA SER A 28 -3.77 -16.09 -6.63
C SER A 28 -2.70 -16.00 -5.55
N VAL A 29 -1.85 -17.03 -5.46
CA VAL A 29 -0.73 -17.05 -4.51
C VAL A 29 0.29 -15.96 -4.86
N VAL A 30 0.66 -15.82 -6.13
CA VAL A 30 1.61 -14.79 -6.56
C VAL A 30 1.05 -13.38 -6.30
N PHE A 31 -0.22 -13.13 -6.60
CA PHE A 31 -0.86 -11.84 -6.34
C PHE A 31 -0.95 -11.54 -4.83
N ALA A 32 -1.32 -12.51 -4.01
CA ALA A 32 -1.37 -12.35 -2.56
C ALA A 32 0.02 -12.08 -1.97
N VAL A 33 1.05 -12.78 -2.43
CA VAL A 33 2.45 -12.57 -2.01
C VAL A 33 2.95 -11.19 -2.45
N ALA A 34 2.72 -10.80 -3.69
CA ALA A 34 3.11 -9.49 -4.20
C ALA A 34 2.42 -8.35 -3.43
N SER A 35 1.12 -8.50 -3.14
CA SER A 35 0.35 -7.54 -2.35
C SER A 35 0.87 -7.44 -0.90
N ALA A 36 1.19 -8.57 -0.27
CA ALA A 36 1.77 -8.60 1.07
C ALA A 36 3.14 -7.91 1.13
N ILE A 37 4.01 -8.17 0.15
CA ILE A 37 5.33 -7.52 0.04
C ILE A 37 5.18 -6.01 -0.15
N GLY A 38 4.31 -5.57 -1.07
CA GLY A 38 4.07 -4.15 -1.32
C GLY A 38 3.57 -3.41 -0.08
N PHE A 39 2.65 -4.04 0.68
CA PHE A 39 2.15 -3.48 1.93
C PHE A 39 3.22 -3.42 3.02
N GLY A 40 4.06 -4.46 3.15
CA GLY A 40 5.18 -4.46 4.08
C GLY A 40 6.20 -3.37 3.78
N LEU A 41 6.49 -3.14 2.50
CA LEU A 41 7.39 -2.08 2.05
C LEU A 41 6.81 -0.69 2.38
N ALA A 42 5.50 -0.49 2.16
CA ALA A 42 4.80 0.74 2.52
C ALA A 42 4.86 1.05 4.04
N ILE A 43 4.61 0.05 4.89
CA ILE A 43 4.72 0.22 6.36
C ILE A 43 6.15 0.54 6.77
N THR A 44 7.14 -0.14 6.19
CA THR A 44 8.55 0.06 6.53
C THR A 44 9.02 1.47 6.18
N LEU A 45 8.65 1.96 4.99
CA LEU A 45 8.88 3.35 4.58
C LEU A 45 8.20 4.34 5.54
N PHE A 46 6.93 4.11 5.87
CA PHE A 46 6.18 4.98 6.75
C PHE A 46 6.80 5.04 8.17
N ALA A 47 7.24 3.89 8.69
CA ALA A 47 7.94 3.80 9.96
C ALA A 47 9.29 4.53 9.92
N GLY A 48 10.09 4.35 8.86
CA GLY A 48 11.37 5.05 8.70
C GLY A 48 11.23 6.56 8.61
N ILE A 49 10.22 7.06 7.89
CA ILE A 49 9.92 8.50 7.84
C ILE A 49 9.53 9.01 9.23
N ARG A 50 8.72 8.25 9.97
CA ARG A 50 8.29 8.61 11.32
C ARG A 50 9.46 8.64 12.31
N GLU A 51 10.36 7.67 12.24
CA GLU A 51 11.60 7.60 13.04
C GLU A 51 12.48 8.83 12.77
N GLN A 52 12.71 9.15 11.50
CA GLN A 52 13.54 10.30 11.11
C GLN A 52 12.92 11.64 11.54
N LEU A 53 11.60 11.70 11.56
CA LEU A 53 10.86 12.86 12.06
C LEU A 53 10.91 13.00 13.57
N ASP A 54 10.98 11.90 14.33
CA ASP A 54 11.12 11.98 15.79
C ASP A 54 12.54 12.38 16.20
N LEU A 55 13.53 11.94 15.40
CA LEU A 55 14.94 12.33 15.54
C LEU A 55 15.20 13.80 15.16
N ASN A 56 14.42 14.37 14.24
CA ASN A 56 14.48 15.79 13.90
C ASN A 56 13.56 16.59 14.84
N ASN A 57 14.00 17.77 15.29
CA ASN A 57 13.22 18.63 16.18
C ASN A 57 11.99 19.24 15.45
N VAL A 58 10.92 18.48 15.27
CA VAL A 58 9.65 18.99 14.74
C VAL A 58 8.96 19.91 15.75
N PRO A 59 8.47 21.09 15.33
CA PRO A 59 7.70 22.00 16.18
C PRO A 59 6.50 21.27 16.80
N LYS A 60 6.21 21.53 18.09
CA LYS A 60 5.13 20.85 18.85
C LYS A 60 3.76 20.86 18.15
N ALA A 61 3.48 21.86 17.31
CA ALA A 61 2.23 21.97 16.54
C ALA A 61 2.06 20.91 15.44
N PHE A 62 3.14 20.33 14.93
CA PHE A 62 3.11 19.35 13.84
C PHE A 62 3.34 17.90 14.31
N ARG A 63 3.66 17.68 15.59
CA ARG A 63 3.92 16.33 16.12
C ARG A 63 2.67 15.45 16.10
N GLY A 64 2.85 14.20 15.67
CA GLY A 64 1.81 13.17 15.71
C GLY A 64 0.96 13.12 14.42
N VAL A 65 -0.24 13.69 14.46
CA VAL A 65 -1.27 13.52 13.41
C VAL A 65 -0.97 14.31 12.12
N PRO A 66 -0.57 15.60 12.19
CA PRO A 66 -0.39 16.41 10.98
C PRO A 66 0.75 15.89 10.10
N ILE A 67 1.88 15.55 10.71
CA ILE A 67 3.05 15.07 9.97
C ILE A 67 2.82 13.68 9.37
N ALA A 68 2.05 12.83 10.06
CA ALA A 68 1.68 11.50 9.57
C ALA A 68 0.77 11.58 8.33
N LEU A 69 -0.13 12.56 8.28
CA LEU A 69 -0.97 12.80 7.10
C LEU A 69 -0.15 13.32 5.91
N ILE A 70 0.80 14.23 6.16
CA ILE A 70 1.70 14.74 5.12
C ILE A 70 2.60 13.63 4.59
N SER A 71 3.23 12.84 5.46
CA SER A 71 4.08 11.72 5.03
C SER A 71 3.28 10.64 4.31
N ALA A 72 2.06 10.33 4.77
CA ALA A 72 1.16 9.41 4.07
C ALA A 72 0.77 9.93 2.69
N GLY A 73 0.50 11.23 2.54
CA GLY A 73 0.21 11.87 1.25
C GLY A 73 1.38 11.80 0.27
N ILE A 74 2.61 12.08 0.74
CA ILE A 74 3.83 11.97 -0.07
C ILE A 74 4.07 10.51 -0.48
N LEU A 75 3.89 9.57 0.45
CA LEU A 75 4.03 8.15 0.18
C LEU A 75 2.99 7.66 -0.83
N ALA A 76 1.74 8.14 -0.74
CA ALA A 76 0.69 7.84 -1.72
C ALA A 76 1.04 8.38 -3.13
N MET A 77 1.59 9.59 -3.23
CA MET A 77 2.07 10.14 -4.50
C MET A 77 3.25 9.34 -5.07
N ALA A 78 4.17 8.88 -4.24
CA ALA A 78 5.27 8.02 -4.65
C ALA A 78 4.78 6.68 -5.21
N PHE A 79 3.77 6.07 -4.56
CA PHE A 79 3.15 4.83 -5.07
C PHE A 79 2.31 5.04 -6.33
N MET A 80 1.60 6.17 -6.46
CA MET A 80 0.91 6.51 -7.71
C MET A 80 1.87 6.67 -8.88
N GLY A 81 3.08 7.19 -8.65
CA GLY A 81 4.12 7.28 -9.68
C GLY A 81 4.54 5.92 -10.26
N PHE A 82 4.39 4.84 -9.48
CA PHE A 82 4.66 3.47 -9.93
C PHE A 82 3.46 2.84 -10.66
N SER A 83 2.24 3.40 -10.50
CA SER A 83 1.01 2.91 -11.13
C SER A 83 0.94 3.16 -12.64
N GLY A 84 1.83 3.99 -13.19
CA GLY A 84 1.96 4.23 -14.64
C GLY A 84 2.94 3.30 -15.34
N LEU A 85 3.61 2.40 -14.61
CA LEU A 85 4.57 1.43 -15.14
C LEU A 85 3.81 0.12 -15.41
N VAL A 86 3.20 0.03 -16.59
CA VAL A 86 2.53 -1.16 -17.15
C VAL A 86 3.13 -1.54 -18.49
#